data_AF-A0A382WAN8-F1
#
_entry.id   AF-A0A382WAN8-F1
#
_cell.length_a   1.000
_cell.length_b   1.000
_cell.length_c   1.000
_cell.angle_alpha   90.00
_cell.angle_beta   90.00
_cell.angle_gamma   90.00
#
_symmetry.space_group_name_H-M   'P 1'
#
loop_
_entity.id
_entity.type
_entity.pdbx_description
1 polymer ?
#
loop_
_entity_poly.entity_id
_entity_poly.type
_entity_poly.pdbx_seq_one_letter_code
_entity_poly.pdbx_strand_id
1 'polypeptide(L)' 'MFNIQGRLFFSVFAATFLLAISLRADKRPNILFMMSDDHASEAIGAYGSWLKNFVHTPTIDRLAAEGM' A
#
# COMPACT_ATOMS: atom_id res chain seq x y z
N MET A 1 6.78 2.91 50.30
CA MET A 1 7.62 3.95 49.67
C MET A 1 8.08 3.41 48.32
N PHE A 2 7.40 3.77 47.23
CA PHE A 2 7.71 3.22 45.90
C PHE A 2 9.01 3.84 45.36
N ASN A 3 9.95 2.99 44.96
CA ASN A 3 11.29 3.37 44.51
C ASN A 3 11.20 4.15 43.18
N ILE A 4 11.88 5.31 43.07
CA ILE A 4 11.85 6.20 41.89
C ILE A 4 12.26 5.47 40.59
N GLN A 5 13.22 4.54 40.70
CA GLN A 5 13.68 3.67 39.63
C GLN A 5 12.56 2.80 39.06
N GLY A 6 11.70 2.23 39.93
CA GLY A 6 10.58 1.39 39.52
C GLY A 6 9.47 2.17 38.83
N ARG A 7 9.25 3.43 39.21
CA ARG A 7 8.28 4.32 38.56
C ARG A 7 8.71 4.67 37.14
N LEU A 8 9.99 4.99 36.93
CA LEU A 8 10.52 5.27 35.59
C LEU A 8 10.38 4.06 34.66
N PHE A 9 10.76 2.88 35.14
CA PHE A 9 10.69 1.66 34.35
C PHE A 9 9.25 1.31 33.95
N PHE A 10 8.31 1.44 34.90
CA PHE A 10 6.90 1.23 34.65
C PHE A 10 6.31 2.26 33.68
N SER A 11 6.69 3.54 33.80
CA SER A 11 6.24 4.60 32.88
C SER A 11 6.74 4.38 31.45
N VAL A 12 8.00 3.97 31.28
CA VAL A 12 8.55 3.65 29.95
C VAL A 12 7.82 2.45 29.37
N PHE A 13 7.68 1.37 30.14
CA PHE A 13 6.95 0.17 29.71
C PHE A 13 5.51 0.48 29.28
N ALA A 14 4.78 1.25 30.10
CA ALA A 14 3.42 1.66 29.80
C ALA A 14 3.34 2.54 28.54
N ALA A 15 4.27 3.47 28.35
CA ALA A 15 4.34 4.31 27.16
C ALA A 15 4.60 3.48 25.88
N THR A 16 5.54 2.54 25.93
CA THR A 16 5.80 1.62 24.80
C THR A 16 4.61 0.72 24.50
N PHE A 17 3.91 0.23 25.53
CA PHE A 17 2.74 -0.62 25.35
C PHE A 17 1.58 0.14 24.71
N LEU A 18 1.33 1.39 25.13
CA LEU A 18 0.32 2.25 24.53
C LEU A 18 0.62 2.57 23.06
N LEU A 19 1.89 2.86 22.73
CA LEU A 19 2.30 3.13 21.35
C LEU A 19 2.09 1.91 20.43
N ALA A 20 2.34 0.71 20.94
CA ALA A 20 2.12 -0.53 20.18
C ALA A 20 0.64 -0.77 19.83
N ILE A 21 -0.30 -0.35 20.70
CA ILE A 21 -1.75 -0.48 20.45
C ILE A 21 -2.22 0.47 19.34
N SER A 22 -1.61 1.66 19.24
CA SER A 22 -1.99 2.68 18.25
C SER A 22 -1.52 2.38 16.82
N LEU A 23 -0.54 1.49 16.62
CA LEU A 23 0.02 1.16 15.29
C LEU A 23 -0.85 0.21 14.45
N ARG A 24 -2.17 0.18 14.68
CA ARG A 24 -3.08 -0.70 13.96
C ARG A 24 -3.42 -0.10 12.60
N ALA A 25 -2.73 -0.54 11.55
CA ALA A 25 -3.16 -0.28 10.19
C ALA A 25 -4.58 -0.84 9.98
N ASP A 26 -5.40 -0.14 9.19
CA ASP A 26 -6.73 -0.62 8.86
C ASP A 26 -6.59 -1.93 8.07
N LYS A 27 -7.23 -2.98 8.56
CA LYS A 27 -7.06 -4.34 8.01
C LYS A 27 -7.78 -4.50 6.66
N ARG A 28 -8.64 -3.55 6.30
CA ARG A 28 -9.50 -3.61 5.12
C ARG A 28 -9.02 -2.59 4.10
N PRO A 29 -8.33 -3.02 3.03
CA PRO A 29 -7.93 -2.10 1.98
C PRO A 29 -9.16 -1.57 1.23
N ASN A 30 -9.04 -0.38 0.65
CA ASN A 30 -9.99 0.10 -0.35
C ASN A 30 -9.79 -0.67 -1.65
N ILE A 31 -10.88 -1.06 -2.29
CA ILE A 31 -10.85 -1.77 -3.58
C ILE A 31 -11.42 -0.84 -4.64
N LEU A 32 -10.61 -0.51 -5.65
CA LEU A 32 -11.03 0.16 -6.86
C LEU A 32 -10.92 -0.82 -8.02
N PHE A 33 -12.05 -1.18 -8.62
CA PHE A 33 -12.10 -2.01 -9.82
C PHE A 33 -12.34 -1.12 -11.04
N MET A 34 -11.46 -1.20 -12.03
CA MET A 34 -11.57 -0.47 -13.30
C MET A 34 -11.72 -1.48 -14.43
N MET A 35 -12.75 -1.31 -15.25
CA MET A 35 -13.02 -2.12 -16.43
C MET A 35 -13.24 -1.19 -17.62
N SER A 36 -12.67 -1.56 -18.76
CA SER A 36 -12.96 -0.93 -20.05
C SER A 36 -13.55 -1.97 -20.97
N ASP A 37 -14.66 -1.63 -21.62
CA ASP A 37 -15.31 -2.51 -22.61
C ASP A 37 -14.48 -2.60 -23.89
N ASP A 38 -14.52 -3.76 -24.56
CA ASP A 38 -13.80 -4.07 -25.80
C ASP A 38 -12.28 -3.71 -25.79
N HIS A 39 -11.68 -3.58 -24.61
CA HIS A 39 -10.26 -3.23 -24.49
C HIS A 39 -9.40 -4.48 -24.74
N ALA A 40 -8.94 -4.63 -25.98
CA ALA A 40 -8.02 -5.69 -26.36
C ALA A 40 -6.71 -5.61 -25.55
N SER A 41 -6.12 -6.76 -25.21
CA SER A 41 -4.86 -6.81 -24.45
C SER A 41 -3.72 -6.14 -25.22
N GLU A 42 -3.72 -6.24 -26.55
CA GLU A 42 -2.70 -5.61 -27.38
C GLU A 42 -2.75 -4.07 -27.30
N ALA A 43 -3.90 -3.50 -26.93
CA ALA A 43 -4.10 -2.06 -26.76
C ALA A 43 -3.64 -1.52 -25.39
N ILE A 44 -2.90 -2.32 -24.60
CA ILE A 44 -2.26 -1.90 -23.34
C ILE A 44 -0.75 -1.88 -23.53
N GLY A 45 -0.12 -0.71 -23.35
CA GLY A 45 1.31 -0.49 -23.55
C GLY A 45 2.21 -1.41 -22.72
N ALA A 46 1.86 -1.58 -21.44
CA ALA A 46 2.56 -2.45 -20.50
C ALA A 46 2.74 -3.89 -20.97
N TYR A 47 1.87 -4.40 -21.85
CA TYR A 47 1.93 -5.78 -22.32
C TYR A 47 2.92 -5.99 -23.48
N GLY A 48 3.51 -4.92 -24.01
CA GLY A 48 4.60 -5.03 -24.98
C GLY A 48 4.22 -5.71 -26.31
N SER A 49 2.95 -5.64 -26.70
CA SER A 49 2.37 -6.27 -27.88
C SER A 49 2.94 -5.70 -29.20
N TRP A 50 2.47 -6.22 -30.33
CA TRP A 50 2.78 -5.68 -31.66
C TRP A 50 2.27 -4.23 -31.86
N LEU A 51 1.32 -3.77 -31.04
CA LEU A 51 0.81 -2.40 -31.04
C LEU A 51 1.56 -1.45 -30.09
N LYS A 52 2.59 -1.92 -29.35
CA LYS A 52 3.29 -1.12 -28.32
C LYS A 52 3.79 0.27 -28.77
N ASN A 53 4.12 0.42 -30.06
CA ASN A 53 4.61 1.68 -30.63
C ASN A 53 3.49 2.67 -30.99
N PHE A 54 2.23 2.23 -30.95
CA PHE A 54 1.04 2.99 -31.35
C PHE A 54 0.08 3.25 -30.18
N VAL A 55 0.20 2.50 -29.09
CA VAL A 55 -0.63 2.65 -27.90
C VAL A 55 -0.01 3.66 -26.93
N HIS A 56 -0.85 4.48 -26.30
CA HIS A 56 -0.41 5.45 -25.30
C HIS A 56 -1.23 5.31 -24.03
N THR A 57 -0.69 4.55 -23.06
CA THR A 57 -1.36 4.22 -21.79
C THR A 57 -0.49 4.51 -20.55
N PRO A 58 0.15 5.70 -20.44
CA PRO A 58 1.20 5.95 -19.45
C PRO A 58 0.76 5.73 -17.99
N THR A 59 -0.51 6.00 -17.67
CA THR A 59 -1.06 5.75 -16.32
C THR A 59 -1.21 4.27 -16.01
N ILE A 60 -1.69 3.48 -16.97
CA ILE A 60 -1.81 2.02 -16.83
C ILE A 60 -0.42 1.40 -16.79
N ASP A 61 0.50 1.88 -17.63
CA ASP A 61 1.88 1.40 -17.68
C ASP A 61 2.61 1.65 -16.34
N ARG A 62 2.40 2.83 -15.74
CA ARG A 62 2.90 3.14 -14.38
C ARG A 62 2.27 2.22 -13.33
N LEU A 63 0.96 2.00 -13.37
CA LEU A 63 0.27 1.10 -12.43
C LEU A 63 0.77 -0.34 -12.54
N ALA A 64 1.05 -0.82 -13.75
CA ALA A 64 1.66 -2.13 -13.98
C ALA A 64 3.08 -2.20 -13.40
N ALA A 65 3.90 -1.16 -13.59
CA ALA A 65 5.27 -1.11 -13.05
C ALA A 65 5.33 -1.00 -11.51
N GLU A 66 4.32 -0.40 -10.89
CA GLU A 66 4.18 -0.32 -9.43
C GLU A 66 3.52 -1.56 -8.81
N GLY A 67 2.99 -2.46 -9.64
CA GLY A 67 2.20 -3.62 -9.26
C GLY A 67 2.89 -4.96 -9.54
N MET A 68 2.09 -5.94 -10.00
CA MET A 68 2.56 -7.25 -10.48
C MET A 68 2.51 -7.33 -12.00
#